data_AF-A0A524H569-F1
#
_entry.id   AF-A0A524H569-F1
#
_cell.length_a   1.000
_cell.length_b   1.000
_cell.length_c   1.000
_cell.angle_alpha   90.00
_cell.angle_beta   90.00
_cell.angle_gamma   90.00
#
_symmetry.space_group_name_H-M   'P 1'
#
loop_
_entity.id
_entity.type
_entity.pdbx_description
1 polymer ?
#
loop_
_entity_poly.entity_id
_entity_poly.type
_entity_poly.pdbx_seq_one_letter_code
_entity_poly.pdbx_strand_id
1 'polypeptide(L)'
;MIDEKSESAWLEAFIPIHEEASIIVDKVTEAVNSENEQAAAESLKYAIEHLPFILERLKALPKPKDKDIKEIKNSFHNSYKVFLDGCSYGITYLETPSPWNRSVWWITNDVATTKLEEANSLYYYCFPPTDADGCDESPKHPKEKTQ
;
A
#
# COMPACT_ATOMS: atom_id res chain seq x y z
N MET A 1 -22.05 -16.42 9.63
CA MET A 1 -21.17 -17.47 9.10
C MET A 1 -20.45 -16.89 7.91
N ILE A 2 -19.18 -16.58 8.11
CA ILE A 2 -18.26 -16.18 7.04
C ILE A 2 -18.09 -17.42 6.15
N ASP A 3 -18.24 -17.26 4.84
CA ASP A 3 -17.98 -18.33 3.88
C ASP A 3 -16.46 -18.40 3.69
N GLU A 4 -15.78 -19.04 4.66
CA GLU A 4 -14.32 -19.13 4.79
C GLU A 4 -13.63 -19.55 3.49
N LYS A 5 -14.30 -20.35 2.64
CA LYS A 5 -13.79 -20.75 1.32
C LYS A 5 -13.73 -19.59 0.33
N SER A 6 -14.71 -18.69 0.36
CA SER A 6 -14.73 -17.52 -0.52
C SER A 6 -13.75 -16.44 -0.10
N GLU A 7 -13.45 -16.36 1.20
CA GLU A 7 -12.49 -15.42 1.77
C GLU A 7 -11.05 -15.91 1.60
N SER A 8 -10.77 -17.16 1.95
CA SER A 8 -9.42 -17.74 1.78
C SER A 8 -8.99 -17.69 0.31
N ALA A 9 -9.89 -18.02 -0.62
CA ALA A 9 -9.62 -17.93 -2.05
C ALA A 9 -9.40 -16.47 -2.53
N TRP A 10 -10.05 -15.49 -1.89
CA TRP A 10 -9.80 -14.09 -2.20
C TRP A 10 -8.42 -13.65 -1.70
N LEU A 11 -8.06 -14.01 -0.47
CA LEU A 11 -6.76 -13.70 0.13
C LEU A 11 -5.62 -14.35 -0.64
N GLU A 12 -5.75 -15.63 -1.00
CA GLU A 12 -4.79 -16.36 -1.83
C GLU A 12 -4.56 -15.68 -3.19
N ALA A 13 -5.59 -15.05 -3.76
CA ALA A 13 -5.48 -14.29 -5.00
C ALA A 13 -4.96 -12.85 -4.80
N PHE A 14 -5.24 -12.25 -3.63
CA PHE A 14 -4.88 -10.88 -3.30
C PHE A 14 -3.40 -10.74 -2.90
N ILE A 15 -2.90 -11.62 -2.03
CA ILE A 15 -1.53 -11.59 -1.50
C ILE A 15 -0.48 -11.42 -2.60
N PRO A 16 -0.43 -12.25 -3.67
CA PRO A 16 0.61 -12.11 -4.69
C PRO A 16 0.51 -10.80 -5.48
N ILE A 17 -0.68 -10.20 -5.60
CA ILE A 17 -0.86 -8.89 -6.24
C ILE A 17 -0.31 -7.78 -5.35
N HIS A 18 -0.57 -7.87 -4.04
CA HIS A 18 -0.06 -6.92 -3.05
C HIS A 18 1.46 -7.00 -2.90
N GLU A 19 2.04 -8.20 -2.85
CA GLU A 19 3.49 -8.41 -2.77
C GLU A 19 4.21 -7.81 -3.99
N GLU A 20 3.68 -8.07 -5.19
CA GLU A 20 4.23 -7.52 -6.44
C GLU A 20 4.16 -5.98 -6.45
N ALA A 21 3.05 -5.39 -6.00
CA ALA A 21 2.93 -3.94 -5.86
C ALA A 21 3.94 -3.38 -4.86
N SER A 22 4.10 -4.06 -3.72
CA SER A 22 4.99 -3.63 -2.63
C SER A 22 6.45 -3.60 -3.08
N ILE A 23 6.90 -4.59 -3.86
CA ILE A 23 8.25 -4.60 -4.44
C ILE A 23 8.50 -3.38 -5.33
N ILE A 24 7.50 -2.95 -6.12
CA ILE A 24 7.62 -1.77 -6.98
C ILE A 24 7.72 -0.50 -6.12
N VAL A 25 6.87 -0.39 -5.10
CA VAL A 25 6.88 0.73 -4.16
C VAL A 25 8.24 0.83 -3.46
N ASP A 26 8.75 -0.28 -2.94
CA ASP A 26 10.02 -0.32 -2.21
C ASP A 26 11.19 0.12 -3.10
N LYS A 27 11.23 -0.33 -4.37
CA LYS A 27 12.24 0.10 -5.34
C LYS A 27 12.21 1.61 -5.58
N VAL A 28 11.03 2.20 -5.71
CA VAL A 28 10.90 3.66 -5.88
C VAL A 28 11.36 4.38 -4.63
N THR A 29 10.91 3.94 -3.45
CA THR A 29 11.29 4.54 -2.17
C THR A 29 12.80 4.48 -1.94
N GLU A 30 13.43 3.33 -2.18
CA GLU A 30 14.89 3.17 -2.08
C GLU A 30 15.62 4.10 -3.05
N ALA A 31 15.19 4.13 -4.31
CA ALA A 31 15.82 4.95 -5.33
C ALA A 31 15.71 6.46 -5.03
N VAL A 32 14.55 6.92 -4.56
CA VAL A 32 14.34 8.33 -4.18
C VAL A 32 15.17 8.71 -2.95
N ASN A 33 15.29 7.82 -1.97
CA ASN A 33 16.08 8.04 -0.76
C ASN A 33 17.60 7.96 -0.99
N SER A 34 18.03 7.35 -2.10
CA SER A 34 19.46 7.22 -2.45
C SER A 34 20.11 8.52 -2.94
N GLU A 35 19.32 9.59 -3.15
CA GLU A 35 19.73 10.86 -3.78
C GLU A 35 20.33 10.71 -5.20
N ASN A 36 20.17 9.54 -5.83
CA ASN A 36 20.59 9.28 -7.21
C ASN A 36 19.43 9.57 -8.18
N GLU A 37 19.49 10.72 -8.86
CA GLU A 37 18.44 11.17 -9.78
C GLU A 37 18.20 10.20 -10.94
N GLN A 38 19.24 9.55 -11.46
CA GLN A 38 19.12 8.58 -12.55
C GLN A 38 18.37 7.34 -12.08
N ALA A 39 18.74 6.79 -10.92
CA ALA A 39 18.08 5.63 -10.32
C ALA A 39 16.63 5.94 -9.94
N ALA A 40 16.36 7.14 -9.43
CA ALA A 40 15.01 7.61 -9.14
C ALA A 40 14.18 7.72 -10.43
N ALA A 41 14.71 8.31 -11.50
CA ALA A 41 14.03 8.42 -12.79
C ALA A 41 13.65 7.04 -13.36
N GLU A 42 14.58 6.09 -13.33
CA GLU A 42 14.37 4.72 -13.81
C GLU A 42 13.31 3.99 -12.99
N SER A 43 13.35 4.11 -11.67
CA SER A 43 12.39 3.46 -10.77
C SER A 43 10.99 4.06 -10.89
N LEU A 44 10.87 5.38 -11.03
CA LEU A 44 9.59 6.06 -11.25
C LEU A 44 8.95 5.65 -12.59
N LYS A 45 9.75 5.56 -13.66
CA LYS A 45 9.28 5.07 -14.97
C LYS A 45 8.80 3.62 -14.88
N TYR A 46 9.59 2.76 -14.21
CA TYR A 46 9.22 1.37 -13.99
C TYR A 46 7.87 1.24 -13.26
N ALA A 47 7.64 2.05 -12.23
CA ALA A 47 6.37 2.06 -11.50
C ALA A 47 5.18 2.49 -12.38
N ILE A 48 5.34 3.52 -13.22
CA ILE A 48 4.29 3.95 -14.15
C ILE A 48 3.96 2.88 -15.20
N GLU A 49 4.94 2.11 -15.64
CA GLU A 49 4.72 1.06 -16.64
C GLU A 49 4.01 -0.17 -16.04
N HIS A 50 4.30 -0.53 -14.78
CA HIS A 50 3.91 -1.82 -14.20
C HIS A 50 2.73 -1.72 -13.22
N LEU A 51 2.67 -0.68 -12.39
CA LEU A 51 1.64 -0.55 -11.36
C LEU A 51 0.21 -0.43 -11.93
N PRO A 52 -0.05 0.21 -13.10
CA PRO A 52 -1.38 0.19 -13.70
C PRO A 52 -1.89 -1.22 -14.02
N PHE A 53 -1.02 -2.13 -14.47
CA PHE A 53 -1.41 -3.51 -14.75
C PHE A 53 -1.79 -4.26 -13.48
N ILE A 54 -1.05 -4.04 -12.38
CA ILE A 54 -1.35 -4.60 -11.06
C ILE A 54 -2.68 -4.05 -10.52
N LEU A 55 -2.94 -2.75 -10.69
CA LEU A 55 -4.21 -2.13 -10.34
C LEU A 55 -5.39 -2.77 -11.09
N GLU A 56 -5.24 -3.07 -12.38
CA GLU A 56 -6.28 -3.77 -13.15
C GLU A 56 -6.51 -5.20 -12.65
N ARG A 57 -5.44 -5.94 -12.29
CA ARG A 57 -5.57 -7.26 -11.65
C ARG A 57 -6.29 -7.17 -10.30
N LEU A 58 -5.96 -6.17 -9.48
CA LEU A 58 -6.63 -5.94 -8.20
C LEU A 58 -8.12 -5.62 -8.39
N LYS A 59 -8.47 -4.80 -9.39
CA LYS A 59 -9.87 -4.52 -9.73
C LYS A 59 -10.62 -5.79 -10.14
N ALA A 60 -9.98 -6.63 -10.96
CA ALA A 60 -10.53 -7.86 -11.50
C ALA A 60 -10.77 -8.95 -10.43
N LEU A 61 -10.15 -8.85 -9.24
CA LEU A 61 -10.46 -9.76 -8.14
C LEU A 61 -11.97 -9.76 -7.83
N PRO A 62 -12.57 -10.92 -7.53
CA PRO A 62 -13.95 -10.98 -7.09
C PRO A 62 -14.16 -10.04 -5.89
N LYS A 63 -15.32 -9.40 -5.83
CA LYS A 63 -15.63 -8.54 -4.68
C LYS A 63 -15.84 -9.43 -3.45
N PRO A 64 -15.10 -9.21 -2.36
CA PRO A 64 -15.34 -9.93 -1.13
C PRO A 64 -16.73 -9.56 -0.58
N LYS A 65 -17.38 -10.52 0.07
CA LYS A 65 -18.71 -10.31 0.69
C LYS A 65 -18.62 -9.53 1.99
N ASP A 66 -17.52 -9.75 2.72
CA ASP A 66 -17.28 -9.11 4.01
C ASP A 66 -16.94 -7.62 3.85
N LYS A 67 -17.44 -6.81 4.79
CA LYS A 67 -17.30 -5.35 4.76
C LYS A 67 -15.85 -4.93 4.97
N ASP A 68 -15.14 -5.57 5.89
CA ASP A 68 -13.79 -5.20 6.29
C ASP A 68 -12.80 -5.58 5.17
N ILE A 69 -13.00 -6.74 4.53
CA ILE A 69 -12.20 -7.14 3.37
C ILE A 69 -12.45 -6.24 2.17
N LYS A 70 -13.70 -5.78 1.98
CA LYS A 70 -14.03 -4.79 0.96
C LYS A 70 -13.33 -3.45 1.23
N GLU A 71 -13.24 -3.05 2.50
CA GLU A 71 -12.50 -1.86 2.91
C GLU A 71 -11.00 -2.01 2.63
N ILE A 72 -10.41 -3.17 2.92
CA ILE A 72 -9.01 -3.49 2.58
C ILE A 72 -8.77 -3.35 1.08
N LYS A 73 -9.57 -4.02 0.24
CA LYS A 73 -9.45 -3.93 -1.22
C LYS A 73 -9.48 -2.48 -1.71
N ASN A 74 -10.43 -1.69 -1.23
CA ASN A 74 -10.59 -0.31 -1.64
C ASN A 74 -9.44 0.56 -1.13
N SER A 75 -8.97 0.33 0.10
CA SER A 75 -7.86 1.06 0.70
C SER A 75 -6.57 0.86 -0.10
N PHE A 76 -6.22 -0.39 -0.43
CA PHE A 76 -5.06 -0.69 -1.27
C PHE A 76 -5.18 -0.11 -2.68
N HIS A 77 -6.33 -0.29 -3.32
CA HIS A 77 -6.56 0.24 -4.65
C HIS A 77 -6.38 1.77 -4.69
N ASN A 78 -6.93 2.49 -3.71
CA ASN A 78 -6.78 3.94 -3.62
C ASN A 78 -5.34 4.35 -3.33
N SER A 79 -4.66 3.64 -2.43
CA SER A 79 -3.28 3.94 -2.04
C SER A 79 -2.30 3.75 -3.19
N TYR A 80 -2.41 2.64 -3.93
CA TYR A 80 -1.62 2.41 -5.14
C TYR A 80 -1.90 3.44 -6.24
N LYS A 81 -3.14 3.92 -6.35
CA LYS A 81 -3.47 4.99 -7.30
C LYS A 81 -2.80 6.31 -6.92
N VAL A 82 -2.88 6.72 -5.64
CA VAL A 82 -2.22 7.94 -5.16
C VAL A 82 -0.70 7.83 -5.33
N PHE A 83 -0.13 6.65 -5.10
CA PHE A 83 1.28 6.39 -5.37
C PHE A 83 1.67 6.55 -6.83
N LEU A 84 0.86 6.02 -7.76
CA LEU A 84 1.04 6.21 -9.20
C LEU A 84 0.99 7.69 -9.61
N ASP A 85 0.06 8.45 -9.03
CA ASP A 85 -0.03 9.89 -9.23
C ASP A 85 1.25 10.59 -8.72
N GLY A 86 1.74 10.21 -7.54
CA GLY A 86 3.02 10.65 -6.99
C GLY A 86 4.22 10.36 -7.89
N CYS A 87 4.25 9.18 -8.51
CA CYS A 87 5.29 8.81 -9.48
C CYS A 87 5.28 9.74 -10.71
N SER A 88 4.08 10.06 -11.21
CA SER A 88 3.90 10.95 -12.36
C SER A 88 4.40 12.37 -12.07
N TYR A 89 4.15 12.88 -10.86
CA TYR A 89 4.71 14.16 -10.43
C TYR A 89 6.23 14.12 -10.27
N GLY A 90 6.79 13.00 -9.79
CA GLY A 90 8.23 12.79 -9.70
C GLY A 90 8.92 12.85 -11.07
N ILE A 91 8.36 12.18 -12.09
CA ILE A 91 8.87 12.29 -13.47
C ILE A 91 8.79 13.72 -13.96
N THR A 92 7.65 14.40 -13.75
CA THR A 92 7.47 15.79 -14.18
C THR A 92 8.54 16.71 -13.57
N TYR A 93 8.87 16.51 -12.30
CA TYR A 93 9.96 17.25 -11.65
C TYR A 93 11.32 16.94 -12.28
N LEU A 94 11.66 15.68 -12.53
CA LEU A 94 12.94 15.28 -13.10
C LEU A 94 13.11 15.78 -14.55
N GLU A 95 12.04 15.78 -15.34
CA GLU A 95 12.05 16.32 -16.71
C GLU A 95 12.04 17.85 -16.75
N THR A 96 11.34 18.48 -15.79
CA THR A 96 11.21 19.94 -15.69
C THR A 96 11.48 20.43 -14.26
N PRO A 97 12.75 20.53 -13.86
CA PRO A 97 13.08 20.90 -12.48
C PRO A 97 12.60 22.32 -12.16
N SER A 98 11.72 22.42 -11.17
CA SER A 98 11.28 23.70 -10.62
C SER A 98 10.94 23.56 -9.13
N PRO A 99 11.05 24.64 -8.32
CA PRO A 99 10.67 24.62 -6.90
C PRO A 99 9.21 24.19 -6.68
N TRP A 100 8.33 24.56 -7.61
CA TRP A 100 6.93 24.14 -7.60
C TRP A 100 6.80 22.63 -7.81
N ASN A 101 7.41 22.09 -8.88
CA ASN A 101 7.34 20.66 -9.19
C ASN A 101 7.98 19.81 -8.08
N ARG A 102 9.06 20.29 -7.47
CA ARG A 102 9.68 19.65 -6.31
C ARG A 102 8.72 19.56 -5.13
N SER A 103 8.03 20.67 -4.82
CA SER A 103 7.09 20.75 -3.70
C SER A 103 5.88 19.85 -3.92
N VAL A 104 5.32 19.85 -5.13
CA VAL A 104 4.19 18.98 -5.51
C VAL A 104 4.59 17.51 -5.42
N TRP A 105 5.77 17.14 -5.91
CA TRP A 105 6.25 15.76 -5.82
C TRP A 105 6.43 15.32 -4.36
N TRP A 106 7.11 16.12 -3.53
CA TRP A 106 7.31 15.80 -2.11
C TRP A 106 6.00 15.60 -1.35
N ILE A 107 5.05 16.53 -1.51
CA ILE A 107 3.73 16.42 -0.85
C ILE A 107 2.99 15.17 -1.32
N THR A 108 3.02 14.88 -2.61
CA THR A 108 2.30 13.73 -3.15
C THR A 108 2.95 12.41 -2.75
N ASN A 109 4.29 12.37 -2.65
CA ASN A 109 5.05 11.21 -2.19
C ASN A 109 4.78 10.90 -0.70
N ASP A 110 4.77 11.92 0.16
CA ASP A 110 4.43 11.77 1.59
C ASP A 110 3.00 11.25 1.78
N VAL A 111 2.04 11.83 1.05
CA VAL A 111 0.64 11.42 1.11
C VAL A 111 0.48 9.99 0.58
N ALA A 112 1.16 9.64 -0.52
CA ALA A 112 1.14 8.28 -1.07
C ALA A 112 1.70 7.26 -0.08
N THR A 113 2.82 7.57 0.55
CA THR A 113 3.49 6.71 1.54
C THR A 113 2.60 6.50 2.76
N THR A 114 2.06 7.59 3.31
CA THR A 114 1.12 7.52 4.45
C THR A 114 -0.11 6.66 4.13
N LYS A 115 -0.68 6.81 2.93
CA LYS A 115 -1.84 6.01 2.51
C LYS A 115 -1.53 4.52 2.40
N LEU A 116 -0.34 4.17 1.92
CA LEU A 116 0.13 2.79 1.86
C LEU A 116 0.35 2.20 3.26
N GLU A 117 0.93 2.96 4.18
CA GLU A 117 1.08 2.56 5.58
C GLU A 117 -0.28 2.32 6.26
N GLU A 118 -1.25 3.23 6.05
CA GLU A 118 -2.62 3.07 6.55
C GLU A 118 -3.30 1.81 5.98
N ALA A 119 -3.13 1.54 4.68
CA ALA A 119 -3.68 0.35 4.04
C ALA A 119 -3.05 -0.95 4.56
N ASN A 120 -1.72 -0.96 4.76
CA ASN A 120 -1.00 -2.09 5.35
C ASN A 120 -1.42 -2.33 6.81
N SER A 121 -1.56 -1.28 7.61
CA SER A 121 -2.02 -1.39 8.99
C SER A 121 -3.41 -2.02 9.09
N LEU A 122 -4.34 -1.59 8.22
CA LEU A 122 -5.69 -2.17 8.15
C LEU A 122 -5.64 -3.66 7.76
N TYR A 123 -4.78 -4.04 6.83
CA TYR A 123 -4.59 -5.44 6.45
C TYR A 123 -4.12 -6.30 7.61
N TYR A 124 -3.06 -5.90 8.32
CA TYR A 124 -2.51 -6.66 9.45
C TYR A 124 -3.47 -6.71 10.65
N TYR A 125 -4.29 -5.68 10.85
CA TYR A 125 -5.34 -5.71 11.87
C TYR A 125 -6.39 -6.79 11.59
N CYS A 126 -6.82 -6.92 10.33
CA CYS A 126 -7.81 -7.92 9.93
C CYS A 126 -7.21 -9.33 9.75
N PHE A 127 -5.94 -9.43 9.38
CA PHE A 127 -5.23 -10.67 9.10
C PHE A 127 -3.88 -10.71 9.84
N PRO A 128 -3.88 -10.86 11.16
CA PRO A 128 -2.65 -10.94 11.93
C PRO A 128 -1.87 -12.22 11.53
N PRO A 129 -0.53 -12.14 11.37
CA PRO A 129 0.28 -13.32 11.09
C PRO A 129 0.12 -14.36 12.21
N THR A 130 -0.03 -15.62 11.83
CA THR A 130 -0.24 -16.75 12.76
C THR A 130 0.99 -17.13 13.57
N ASP A 131 2.12 -16.45 13.39
CA ASP A 131 3.35 -16.67 14.15
C ASP A 131 3.32 -15.88 15.47
N ALA A 132 2.47 -16.33 16.38
CA ALA A 132 2.62 -16.09 17.80
C ALA A 132 2.77 -17.45 18.51
N ASP A 133 3.82 -18.18 18.15
CA ASP A 133 4.43 -19.11 19.09
C ASP A 133 4.99 -18.29 20.27
N GLY A 134 4.17 -18.16 21.31
CA GLY A 134 4.59 -17.76 22.65
C GLY A 134 4.83 -16.26 22.87
N CYS A 135 3.78 -15.55 23.28
CA CYS A 135 3.81 -14.74 24.51
C CYS A 135 2.41 -14.24 24.83
N ASP A 136 1.82 -14.89 25.83
CA ASP A 136 0.70 -14.41 26.62
C ASP A 136 1.06 -13.09 27.29
N GLU A 137 0.71 -11.96 26.68
CA GLU A 137 0.33 -10.74 27.41
C GLU A 137 -0.77 -10.02 26.64
N SER A 138 -2.00 -10.46 26.87
CA SER A 138 -3.16 -9.58 26.64
C SER A 138 -2.94 -8.27 27.42
N PRO A 139 -3.11 -7.08 26.80
CA PRO A 139 -3.19 -5.85 27.57
C PRO A 139 -4.42 -5.93 28.48
N LYS A 140 -4.19 -6.18 29.77
CA LYS A 140 -5.23 -6.00 30.78
C LYS A 140 -5.57 -4.52 30.84
N HIS A 141 -6.71 -4.15 30.26
CA HIS A 141 -7.31 -2.85 30.50
C HIS A 141 -7.44 -2.60 32.02
N PRO A 142 -7.06 -1.43 32.54
CA PRO A 142 -7.44 -1.03 33.87
C PRO A 142 -8.96 -0.85 33.89
N LYS A 143 -9.65 -1.63 34.72
CA LYS A 143 -11.04 -1.38 35.06
C LYS A 143 -11.09 -0.05 35.83
N GLU A 144 -11.57 1.02 35.19
CA GLU A 144 -12.05 2.18 35.90
C GLU A 144 -13.17 1.71 36.85
N LYS A 145 -12.87 1.72 38.15
CA LYS A 145 -13.87 1.69 39.21
C LYS A 145 -14.28 3.13 39.44
N THR A 146 -15.43 3.52 38.90
CA THR A 146 -16.12 4.72 39.35
C THR A 146 -16.76 4.41 40.71
N GLN A 147 -16.32 5.14 41.74
CA GLN A 147 -16.97 5.22 43.04
C GLN A 147 -18.22 6.11 42.97
#